data_AF-A0A2R6RPQ7-F1
#
_entry.id   AF-A0A2R6RPQ7-F1
#
_cell.length_a   1.000
_cell.length_b   1.000
_cell.length_c   1.000
_cell.angle_alpha   90.00
_cell.angle_beta   90.00
_cell.angle_gamma   90.00
#
_symmetry.space_group_name_H-M   'P 1'
#
loop_
_entity.id
_entity.type
_entity.pdbx_description
1 polymer ?
#
loop_
_entity_poly.entity_id
_entity_poly.type
_entity_poly.pdbx_seq_one_letter_code
_entity_poly.pdbx_strand_id
1 'polypeptide(L)'
;MDTNDPRLFIAAALIGLGALLLHRLLFRVAITPPSVSDNVSPKQIGSTTAKLFTNHGSRPAGEWIPVDFDYPHVDKCLNAVSDIKPIPYRPFKWGDYHVTMGIRSMPWDDWVELDNQFLQYHRIREERVKTKGDRLIQTLPATPGLVDSGRDAGKRDSSYPASPACSSRQIAKELVQELAEYLSQRFPDVYIIVRHDSDKDSSGWHGQSSIKEITIIPLRKTYKLDEEDPMTVSALLFVLPLNYKAKHDLMIAAVQYPGGPRDND
;
A
#
# COMPACT_ATOMS: atom_id res chain seq x y z
N MET A 1 -20.89 75.42 -7.50
CA MET A 1 -20.27 74.39 -6.64
C MET A 1 -19.30 73.64 -7.52
N ASP A 2 -18.01 73.97 -7.40
CA ASP A 2 -16.97 73.47 -8.29
C ASP A 2 -16.65 72.02 -7.93
N THR A 3 -16.90 71.11 -8.87
CA THR A 3 -16.80 69.66 -8.67
C THR A 3 -15.39 69.09 -8.88
N ASN A 4 -14.37 69.94 -8.99
CA ASN A 4 -12.99 69.56 -9.30
C ASN A 4 -11.99 70.03 -8.23
N ASP A 5 -12.33 69.87 -6.95
CA ASP A 5 -11.36 70.08 -5.87
C ASP A 5 -10.51 68.79 -5.71
N PRO A 6 -9.20 68.81 -6.02
CA PRO A 6 -8.32 67.63 -5.93
C PRO A 6 -8.24 67.05 -4.51
N ARG A 7 -8.60 67.84 -3.49
CA ARG A 7 -8.67 67.40 -2.09
C ARG A 7 -9.78 66.36 -1.86
N LEU A 8 -10.89 66.45 -2.61
CA LEU A 8 -11.99 65.51 -2.51
C LEU A 8 -11.61 64.12 -3.07
N PHE A 9 -10.82 64.09 -4.14
CA PHE A 9 -10.31 62.86 -4.74
C PHE A 9 -9.28 62.15 -3.85
N ILE A 10 -8.41 62.91 -3.19
CA ILE A 10 -7.44 62.35 -2.24
C ILE A 10 -8.16 61.77 -1.01
N ALA A 11 -9.19 62.45 -0.51
CA ALA A 11 -10.01 61.94 0.60
C ALA A 11 -10.73 60.64 0.23
N ALA A 12 -11.34 60.56 -0.96
CA ALA A 12 -12.00 59.35 -1.44
C ALA A 12 -11.02 58.17 -1.62
N ALA A 13 -9.81 58.42 -2.10
CA ALA A 13 -8.79 57.39 -2.27
C ALA A 13 -8.30 56.81 -0.92
N LEU A 14 -8.13 57.66 0.10
CA LEU A 14 -7.74 57.23 1.45
C LEU A 14 -8.84 56.41 2.14
N ILE A 15 -10.11 56.79 1.96
CA ILE A 15 -11.26 56.03 2.47
C ILE A 15 -11.35 54.66 1.77
N GLY A 16 -11.16 54.62 0.44
CA GLY A 16 -11.14 53.37 -0.31
C GLY A 16 -10.01 52.43 0.12
N LEU A 17 -8.81 52.94 0.34
CA LEU A 17 -7.66 52.15 0.78
C LEU A 17 -7.80 51.66 2.23
N GLY A 18 -8.38 52.49 3.10
CA GLY A 18 -8.74 52.12 4.47
C GLY A 18 -9.80 51.02 4.51
N ALA A 19 -10.84 51.09 3.67
CA ALA A 19 -11.85 50.05 3.55
C ALA A 19 -11.26 48.73 3.02
N LEU A 20 -10.31 48.79 2.09
CA LEU A 20 -9.65 47.60 1.52
C LEU A 20 -8.71 46.93 2.53
N LEU A 21 -7.99 47.71 3.35
CA LEU A 21 -7.17 47.20 4.45
C LEU A 21 -8.03 46.61 5.57
N LEU A 22 -9.15 47.26 5.93
CA LEU A 22 -10.09 46.76 6.93
C LEU A 22 -10.76 45.46 6.44
N HIS A 23 -11.15 45.39 5.17
CA HIS A 23 -11.70 44.17 4.56
C HIS A 23 -10.66 43.03 4.57
N ARG A 24 -9.38 43.30 4.27
CA ARG A 24 -8.31 42.29 4.34
C ARG A 24 -7.99 41.84 5.77
N LEU A 25 -8.10 42.72 6.76
CA LEU A 25 -7.92 42.39 8.17
C LEU A 25 -9.08 41.54 8.70
N LEU A 26 -10.32 41.92 8.39
CA LEU A 26 -11.51 41.17 8.81
C LEU A 26 -11.59 39.79 8.13
N PHE A 27 -11.16 39.66 6.87
CA PHE A 27 -11.14 38.37 6.17
C PHE A 27 -9.95 37.46 6.53
N ARG A 28 -8.91 37.99 7.20
CA ARG A 28 -7.86 37.14 7.80
C ARG A 28 -8.29 36.47 9.10
N VAL A 29 -9.29 37.03 9.80
CA VAL A 29 -9.82 36.46 11.05
C VAL A 29 -10.91 35.41 10.80
N ALA A 30 -11.51 35.37 9.61
CA ALA A 30 -12.64 34.49 9.29
C ALA A 30 -12.27 33.16 8.61
N ILE A 31 -10.98 32.84 8.45
CA ILE A 31 -10.51 31.54 7.93
C ILE A 31 -9.47 30.96 8.90
N THR A 32 -9.84 30.80 10.16
CA THR A 32 -9.28 29.69 10.94
C THR A 32 -10.06 28.45 10.54
N PRO A 33 -9.41 27.42 9.96
CA PRO A 33 -10.09 26.14 9.76
C PRO A 33 -10.61 25.64 11.12
N PRO A 34 -11.73 24.92 11.17
CA PRO A 34 -12.17 24.29 12.41
C PRO A 34 -10.99 23.47 12.94
N SER A 35 -10.54 23.80 14.16
CA SER A 35 -9.64 22.93 14.90
C SER A 35 -10.37 21.62 15.07
N VAL A 36 -10.00 20.62 14.28
CA VAL A 36 -10.36 19.23 14.53
C VAL A 36 -9.99 18.98 15.97
N SER A 37 -10.99 18.68 16.80
CA SER A 37 -10.78 18.33 18.19
C SER A 37 -9.97 17.05 18.21
N ASP A 38 -8.67 17.16 18.48
CA ASP A 38 -7.80 16.07 18.89
C ASP A 38 -8.25 15.56 20.27
N ASN A 39 -9.40 14.90 20.30
CA ASN A 39 -9.87 14.11 21.43
C ASN A 39 -9.95 12.64 21.03
N VAL A 40 -8.87 12.13 20.45
CA VAL A 40 -8.53 10.71 20.53
C VAL A 40 -7.22 10.64 21.29
N SER A 41 -7.29 10.28 22.56
CA SER A 41 -6.12 10.09 23.40
C SER A 41 -5.20 9.04 22.76
N PRO A 42 -3.91 9.34 22.48
CA PRO A 42 -2.96 8.39 21.84
C PRO A 42 -2.57 7.19 22.70
N LYS A 43 -3.35 6.84 23.73
CA LYS A 43 -2.89 6.01 24.84
C LYS A 43 -3.22 4.52 24.76
N GLN A 44 -3.83 4.02 23.69
CA GLN A 44 -4.24 2.61 23.61
C GLN A 44 -3.63 1.81 22.44
N ILE A 45 -3.25 2.46 21.32
CA ILE A 45 -2.75 1.72 20.14
C ILE A 45 -1.21 1.54 20.17
N GLY A 46 -0.48 2.43 20.86
CA GLY A 46 0.99 2.37 20.93
C GLY A 46 1.57 1.50 22.04
N SER A 47 0.77 1.03 23.01
CA SER A 47 1.32 0.29 24.17
C SER A 47 1.63 -1.17 23.87
N THR A 48 0.97 -1.79 22.90
CA THR A 48 1.13 -3.23 22.62
C THR A 48 2.27 -3.46 21.62
N THR A 49 2.38 -2.60 20.60
CA THR A 49 3.47 -2.64 19.61
C THR A 49 4.82 -2.21 20.18
N ALA A 50 4.86 -1.22 21.07
CA ALA A 50 6.11 -0.80 21.73
C ALA A 50 6.68 -1.87 22.69
N LYS A 51 5.84 -2.76 23.24
CA LYS A 51 6.28 -3.84 24.15
C LYS A 51 6.85 -5.06 23.43
N LEU A 52 6.57 -5.26 22.14
CA LEU A 52 7.12 -6.38 21.38
C LEU A 52 8.59 -6.18 20.98
N PHE A 53 9.02 -4.94 20.73
CA PHE A 53 10.41 -4.64 20.35
C PHE A 53 11.37 -4.48 21.54
N THR A 54 10.89 -4.52 22.78
CA THR A 54 11.73 -4.38 23.99
C THR A 54 12.33 -5.69 24.49
N ASN A 55 11.99 -6.84 23.91
CA ASN A 55 12.56 -8.15 24.27
C ASN A 55 13.63 -8.60 23.26
N HIS A 56 14.63 -7.76 22.98
CA HIS A 56 15.85 -8.18 22.29
C HIS A 56 16.91 -8.75 23.26
N GLY A 57 16.48 -9.24 24.43
CA GLY A 57 17.36 -9.98 25.34
C GLY A 57 17.75 -11.32 24.73
N SER A 58 19.05 -11.49 24.44
CA SER A 58 19.75 -12.77 24.26
C SER A 58 19.18 -13.78 23.24
N ARG A 59 18.87 -13.37 21.99
CA ARG A 59 18.71 -14.37 20.91
C ARG A 59 20.08 -14.88 20.43
N PRO A 60 20.30 -16.20 20.29
CA PRO A 60 21.51 -16.72 19.64
C PRO A 60 21.55 -16.29 18.18
N ALA A 61 22.76 -16.05 17.65
CA ALA A 61 22.94 -15.63 16.27
C ALA A 61 22.52 -16.76 15.32
N GLY A 62 21.65 -16.45 14.35
CA GLY A 62 21.21 -17.41 13.32
C GLY A 62 19.87 -18.09 13.59
N GLU A 63 19.27 -17.92 14.77
CA GLU A 63 17.94 -18.45 15.07
C GLU A 63 16.88 -17.35 15.02
N TRP A 64 15.82 -17.58 14.23
CA TRP A 64 14.62 -16.75 14.20
C TRP A 64 13.52 -17.48 14.95
N ILE A 65 13.07 -16.89 16.07
CA ILE A 65 11.94 -17.42 16.84
C ILE A 65 10.66 -16.88 16.17
N PRO A 66 9.75 -17.76 15.71
CA PRO A 66 8.46 -17.33 15.19
C PRO A 66 7.70 -16.53 16.23
N VAL A 67 7.14 -15.41 15.80
CA VAL A 67 6.25 -14.59 16.61
C VAL A 67 4.84 -14.81 16.10
N ASP A 68 3.91 -15.13 17.00
CA ASP A 68 2.50 -15.24 16.66
C ASP A 68 2.02 -13.87 16.15
N PHE A 69 1.46 -13.87 14.94
CA PHE A 69 0.97 -12.68 14.27
C PHE A 69 -0.55 -12.79 14.07
N ASP A 70 -1.27 -11.87 14.68
CA ASP A 70 -2.70 -11.70 14.44
C ASP A 70 -2.93 -10.62 13.39
N TYR A 71 -3.80 -10.94 12.43
CA TYR A 71 -4.20 -9.97 11.41
C TYR A 71 -5.00 -8.83 12.03
N PRO A 72 -4.65 -7.58 11.72
CA PRO A 72 -5.37 -6.40 12.17
C PRO A 72 -6.72 -6.28 11.45
N HIS A 73 -7.65 -5.60 12.10
CA HIS A 73 -8.90 -5.22 11.45
C HIS A 73 -8.64 -4.13 10.40
N VAL A 74 -9.27 -4.26 9.23
CA VAL A 74 -9.22 -3.28 8.14
C VAL A 74 -10.63 -2.72 7.94
N ASP A 75 -10.75 -1.39 8.03
CA ASP A 75 -12.02 -0.71 7.85
C ASP A 75 -12.37 -0.60 6.35
N LYS A 76 -13.67 -0.62 6.03
CA LYS A 76 -14.14 -0.41 4.66
C LYS A 76 -13.86 1.02 4.19
N CYS A 77 -13.49 1.18 2.93
CA CYS A 77 -13.38 2.50 2.32
C CYS A 77 -14.78 3.13 2.21
N LEU A 78 -14.93 4.34 2.76
CA LEU A 78 -16.22 5.04 2.78
C LEU A 78 -16.53 5.76 1.46
N ASN A 79 -15.49 6.06 0.67
CA ASN A 79 -15.63 6.78 -0.59
C ASN A 79 -15.69 5.79 -1.76
N ALA A 80 -16.53 6.08 -2.75
CA ALA A 80 -16.49 5.34 -4.00
C ALA A 80 -15.14 5.57 -4.69
N VAL A 81 -14.57 4.52 -5.29
CA VAL A 81 -13.26 4.61 -5.97
C VAL A 81 -13.23 5.67 -7.08
N SER A 82 -14.38 5.97 -7.70
CA SER A 82 -14.51 7.06 -8.69
C SER A 82 -14.23 8.45 -8.13
N ASP A 83 -14.44 8.64 -6.83
CA ASP A 83 -14.34 9.94 -6.15
C ASP A 83 -12.95 10.15 -5.54
N ILE A 84 -12.17 9.07 -5.39
CA ILE A 84 -10.82 9.10 -4.88
C ILE A 84 -9.89 9.65 -5.97
N LYS A 85 -9.29 10.80 -5.68
CA LYS A 85 -8.34 11.45 -6.59
C LYS A 85 -6.98 10.75 -6.52
N PRO A 86 -6.26 10.65 -7.65
CA PRO A 86 -4.91 10.09 -7.66
C PRO A 86 -3.98 10.89 -6.74
N ILE A 87 -3.09 10.19 -6.03
CA ILE A 87 -2.08 10.83 -5.20
C ILE A 87 -1.16 11.64 -6.13
N PRO A 88 -1.08 12.98 -5.95
CA PRO A 88 -0.20 13.78 -6.78
C PRO A 88 1.25 13.37 -6.55
N TYR A 89 2.01 13.22 -7.65
CA TYR A 89 3.43 12.93 -7.56
C TYR A 89 4.11 13.99 -6.70
N ARG A 90 4.70 13.57 -5.58
CA ARG A 90 5.52 14.44 -4.74
C ARG A 90 6.84 14.68 -5.47
N PRO A 91 7.13 15.90 -5.95
CA PRO A 91 8.40 16.17 -6.60
C PRO A 91 9.54 15.96 -5.61
N PHE A 92 10.61 15.32 -6.09
CA PHE A 92 11.85 15.26 -5.33
C PHE A 92 12.35 16.69 -5.07
N LYS A 93 12.48 17.07 -3.80
CA LYS A 93 13.06 18.36 -3.42
C LYS A 93 14.57 18.25 -3.50
N TRP A 94 15.19 18.97 -4.44
CA TRP A 94 16.65 19.06 -4.54
C TRP A 94 17.17 20.01 -3.46
N GLY A 95 18.21 19.61 -2.73
CA GLY A 95 18.78 20.34 -1.59
C GLY A 95 19.52 19.40 -0.63
N ASP A 96 20.07 19.96 0.44
CA ASP A 96 20.80 19.22 1.49
C ASP A 96 19.81 18.46 2.40
N TYR A 97 19.13 17.47 1.83
CA TYR A 97 18.16 16.62 2.51
C TYR A 97 18.84 15.31 2.90
N HIS A 98 19.02 15.12 4.21
CA HIS A 98 19.30 13.80 4.75
C HIS A 98 18.02 12.97 4.65
N VAL A 99 17.96 12.05 3.68
CA VAL A 99 16.90 11.03 3.62
C VAL A 99 17.13 10.11 4.83
N THR A 100 16.58 10.50 5.96
CA THR A 100 16.40 9.58 7.09
C THR A 100 15.32 8.61 6.65
N MET A 101 15.76 7.43 6.20
CA MET A 101 14.93 6.26 5.94
C MET A 101 14.33 5.76 7.26
N GLY A 102 13.56 6.62 7.94
CA GLY A 102 12.85 6.25 9.15
C GLY A 102 11.68 5.37 8.75
N ILE A 103 11.71 4.11 9.17
CA ILE A 103 10.55 3.22 9.09
C ILE A 103 9.48 3.84 9.98
N ARG A 104 8.42 4.36 9.37
CA ARG A 104 7.25 4.90 10.08
C ARG A 104 6.17 3.83 10.11
N SER A 105 5.46 3.75 11.23
CA SER A 105 4.21 2.98 11.26
C SER A 105 3.20 3.64 10.32
N MET A 106 2.65 2.84 9.41
CA MET A 106 1.57 3.20 8.51
C MET A 106 0.28 2.53 9.02
N PRO A 107 -0.86 3.23 9.07
CA PRO A 107 -2.14 2.60 9.35
C PRO A 107 -2.42 1.47 8.35
N TRP A 108 -2.99 0.36 8.83
CA TRP A 108 -3.28 -0.79 7.98
C TRP A 108 -4.25 -0.44 6.83
N ASP A 109 -5.20 0.46 7.10
CA ASP A 109 -6.18 0.99 6.14
C ASP A 109 -5.59 1.75 4.95
N ASP A 110 -4.32 2.15 5.06
CA ASP A 110 -3.59 2.95 4.06
C ASP A 110 -2.54 2.09 3.33
N TRP A 111 -2.58 0.76 3.47
CA TRP A 111 -1.56 -0.12 2.89
C TRP A 111 -1.61 -0.14 1.35
N VAL A 112 -2.82 -0.27 0.80
CA VAL A 112 -3.06 -0.16 -0.65
C VAL A 112 -4.22 0.79 -0.89
N GLU A 113 -3.97 1.82 -1.69
CA GLU A 113 -4.94 2.81 -2.10
C GLU A 113 -5.37 2.59 -3.55
N LEU A 114 -6.68 2.73 -3.82
CA LEU A 114 -7.24 2.73 -5.16
C LEU A 114 -7.79 4.10 -5.49
N ASP A 115 -7.51 4.55 -6.71
CA ASP A 115 -7.98 5.83 -7.23
C ASP A 115 -8.92 5.64 -8.42
N ASN A 116 -9.48 6.75 -8.87
CA ASN A 116 -10.37 6.78 -10.02
C ASN A 116 -9.71 6.40 -11.37
N GLN A 117 -8.38 6.30 -11.44
CA GLN A 117 -7.63 5.86 -12.62
C GLN A 117 -7.35 4.35 -12.62
N PHE A 118 -7.67 3.64 -11.54
CA PHE A 118 -7.44 2.21 -11.39
C PHE A 118 -7.86 1.39 -12.62
N LEU A 119 -9.10 1.58 -13.10
CA LEU A 119 -9.65 0.82 -14.22
C LEU A 119 -8.87 1.06 -15.52
N GLN A 120 -8.40 2.28 -15.74
CA GLN A 120 -7.60 2.63 -16.91
C GLN A 120 -6.22 1.95 -16.84
N TYR A 121 -5.54 2.04 -15.70
CA TYR A 121 -4.23 1.42 -15.52
C TYR A 121 -4.29 -0.10 -15.56
N HIS A 122 -5.35 -0.71 -15.02
CA HIS A 122 -5.57 -2.14 -15.13
C HIS A 122 -5.60 -2.59 -16.59
N ARG A 123 -6.37 -1.91 -17.47
CA ARG A 123 -6.44 -2.25 -18.90
C ARG A 123 -5.07 -2.14 -19.57
N ILE A 124 -4.33 -1.06 -19.30
CA ILE A 124 -2.97 -0.86 -19.84
C ILE A 124 -2.02 -1.96 -19.35
N ARG A 125 -2.09 -2.32 -18.06
CA ARG A 125 -1.23 -3.36 -17.48
C ARG A 125 -1.54 -4.73 -18.06
N GLU A 126 -2.82 -5.06 -18.21
CA GLU A 126 -3.26 -6.29 -18.84
C GLU A 126 -2.77 -6.39 -20.29
N GLU A 127 -2.90 -5.32 -21.09
CA GLU A 127 -2.38 -5.28 -22.45
C GLU A 127 -0.86 -5.51 -22.47
N ARG A 128 -0.12 -4.89 -21.54
CA ARG A 128 1.33 -5.10 -21.39
C ARG A 128 1.70 -6.52 -20.99
N VAL A 129 0.96 -7.12 -20.07
CA VAL A 129 1.15 -8.54 -19.68
C VAL A 129 0.92 -9.43 -20.89
N LYS A 130 -0.12 -9.18 -21.69
CA LYS A 130 -0.37 -9.95 -22.92
C LYS A 130 0.72 -9.77 -23.97
N THR A 131 1.28 -8.57 -24.08
CA THR A 131 2.25 -8.22 -25.13
C THR A 131 3.67 -8.69 -24.78
N LYS A 132 4.07 -8.56 -23.51
CA LYS A 132 5.43 -8.85 -23.05
C LYS A 132 5.56 -10.20 -22.33
N GLY A 133 4.45 -10.76 -21.85
CA GLY A 133 4.39 -12.04 -21.15
C GLY A 133 5.38 -12.10 -19.97
N ASP A 134 6.10 -13.21 -19.91
CA ASP A 134 7.05 -13.57 -18.85
C ASP A 134 8.22 -12.59 -18.71
N ARG A 135 8.51 -11.80 -19.76
CA ARG A 135 9.54 -10.76 -19.70
C ARG A 135 9.14 -9.59 -18.80
N LEU A 136 7.84 -9.43 -18.54
CA LEU A 136 7.31 -8.36 -17.70
C LEU A 136 7.12 -8.82 -16.25
N ILE A 137 6.44 -9.94 -16.04
CA ILE A 137 6.19 -10.48 -14.71
C ILE A 137 6.28 -12.00 -14.82
N GLN A 138 7.05 -12.61 -13.92
CA GLN A 138 7.11 -14.06 -13.79
C GLN A 138 7.39 -14.42 -12.35
N THR A 139 6.80 -15.53 -11.92
CA THR A 139 7.23 -16.21 -10.71
C THR A 139 8.43 -17.09 -11.02
N LEU A 140 9.53 -16.89 -10.30
CA LEU A 140 10.75 -17.67 -10.51
C LEU A 140 10.58 -19.12 -10.02
N PRO A 141 11.41 -20.06 -10.47
CA PRO A 141 11.43 -21.40 -9.90
C PRO A 141 11.96 -21.37 -8.47
N ALA A 142 11.88 -22.53 -7.82
CA ALA A 142 12.39 -22.68 -6.48
C ALA A 142 13.91 -22.53 -6.40
N THR A 143 14.39 -21.85 -5.36
CA THR A 143 15.82 -21.77 -5.06
C THR A 143 16.12 -22.64 -3.82
N PRO A 144 16.97 -23.67 -3.93
CA PRO A 144 17.32 -24.53 -2.79
C PRO A 144 17.91 -23.69 -1.65
N GLY A 145 17.50 -23.98 -0.41
CA GLY A 145 18.05 -23.34 0.79
C GLY A 145 17.43 -21.98 1.17
N LEU A 146 16.47 -21.47 0.38
CA LEU A 146 15.64 -20.33 0.78
C LEU A 146 14.42 -20.82 1.59
N VAL A 147 13.68 -19.92 2.24
CA VAL A 147 12.47 -20.24 3.02
C VAL A 147 11.25 -20.25 2.12
N ASP A 148 10.55 -21.39 2.05
CA ASP A 148 9.41 -21.65 1.14
C ASP A 148 8.29 -20.60 1.27
N SER A 149 7.98 -20.19 2.49
CA SER A 149 6.85 -19.31 2.80
C SER A 149 6.97 -18.76 4.23
N GLY A 150 6.30 -17.63 4.52
CA GLY A 150 6.30 -17.08 5.89
C GLY A 150 5.61 -18.02 6.88
N ARG A 151 4.60 -18.76 6.40
CA ARG A 151 3.78 -19.66 7.22
C ARG A 151 4.44 -21.02 7.49
N ASP A 152 5.29 -21.50 6.57
CA ASP A 152 6.01 -22.77 6.73
C ASP A 152 7.36 -22.59 7.45
N ALA A 153 7.80 -21.35 7.67
CA ALA A 153 9.06 -21.04 8.36
C ALA A 153 9.14 -21.64 9.78
N GLY A 154 7.99 -21.76 10.47
CA GLY A 154 7.88 -22.33 11.82
C GLY A 154 7.62 -23.84 11.87
N LYS A 155 7.34 -24.50 10.74
CA LYS A 155 7.09 -25.95 10.68
C LYS A 155 8.34 -26.77 10.35
N ARG A 156 9.53 -26.18 10.51
CA ARG A 156 10.82 -26.87 10.43
C ARG A 156 11.01 -27.77 11.66
N ASP A 157 10.24 -28.84 11.76
CA ASP A 157 10.65 -29.98 12.58
C ASP A 157 11.86 -30.65 11.94
N SER A 158 12.83 -31.09 12.74
CA SER A 158 14.04 -31.78 12.26
C SER A 158 13.75 -33.09 11.50
N SER A 159 12.50 -33.58 11.55
CA SER A 159 12.01 -34.74 10.81
C SER A 159 11.54 -34.43 9.40
N TYR A 160 11.32 -33.15 9.05
CA TYR A 160 11.09 -32.73 7.68
C TYR A 160 12.46 -32.46 7.04
N PRO A 161 12.92 -33.27 6.06
CA PRO A 161 14.09 -32.90 5.28
C PRO A 161 13.80 -31.52 4.69
N ALA A 162 14.80 -30.62 4.69
CA ALA A 162 14.70 -29.33 4.01
C ALA A 162 13.93 -29.55 2.71
N SER A 163 12.71 -29.02 2.62
CA SER A 163 11.88 -29.16 1.43
C SER A 163 12.79 -28.78 0.27
N PRO A 164 13.07 -29.68 -0.69
CA PRO A 164 14.18 -29.50 -1.63
C PRO A 164 14.00 -28.31 -2.58
N ALA A 165 12.94 -27.52 -2.39
CA ALA A 165 12.54 -26.45 -3.26
C ALA A 165 11.71 -25.41 -2.47
N CYS A 166 12.37 -24.38 -1.93
CA CYS A 166 11.68 -23.13 -1.64
C CYS A 166 11.18 -22.52 -2.93
N SER A 167 9.93 -22.80 -3.25
CA SER A 167 9.30 -22.26 -4.44
C SER A 167 8.93 -20.82 -4.16
N SER A 168 9.60 -19.87 -4.83
CA SER A 168 9.17 -18.46 -4.81
C SER A 168 7.70 -18.30 -5.26
N ARG A 169 7.14 -19.33 -5.92
CA ARG A 169 5.71 -19.47 -6.17
C ARG A 169 4.84 -19.57 -4.93
N GLN A 170 5.28 -20.24 -3.87
CA GLN A 170 4.49 -20.36 -2.65
C GLN A 170 4.42 -19.02 -1.91
N ILE A 171 5.54 -18.31 -1.81
CA ILE A 171 5.59 -16.91 -1.31
C ILE A 171 4.67 -16.00 -2.14
N ALA A 172 4.75 -16.11 -3.47
CA ALA A 172 3.89 -15.32 -4.35
C ALA A 172 2.40 -15.66 -4.15
N LYS A 173 2.05 -16.94 -3.93
CA LYS A 173 0.68 -17.34 -3.60
C LYS A 173 0.21 -16.73 -2.28
N GLU A 174 1.04 -16.76 -1.24
CA GLU A 174 0.73 -16.07 0.02
C GLU A 174 0.47 -14.59 -0.23
N LEU A 175 1.36 -13.90 -0.95
CA LEU A 175 1.18 -12.48 -1.30
C LEU A 175 -0.15 -12.20 -1.98
N VAL A 176 -0.55 -13.01 -2.98
CA VAL A 176 -1.85 -12.82 -3.65
C VAL A 176 -3.00 -13.01 -2.69
N GLN A 177 -2.93 -14.03 -1.83
CA GLN A 177 -3.98 -14.30 -0.84
C GLN A 177 -4.10 -13.12 0.14
N GLU A 178 -2.98 -12.62 0.67
CA GLU A 178 -2.95 -11.44 1.54
C GLU A 178 -3.55 -10.20 0.86
N LEU A 179 -3.20 -9.95 -0.40
CA LEU A 179 -3.74 -8.84 -1.17
C LEU A 179 -5.23 -9.00 -1.46
N ALA A 180 -5.69 -10.21 -1.80
CA ALA A 180 -7.09 -10.49 -2.10
C ALA A 180 -7.97 -10.32 -0.85
N GLU A 181 -7.48 -10.75 0.32
CA GLU A 181 -8.13 -10.51 1.62
C GLU A 181 -8.25 -9.01 1.90
N TYR A 182 -7.12 -8.30 1.85
CA TYR A 182 -7.08 -6.87 2.12
C TYR A 182 -8.02 -6.09 1.19
N LEU A 183 -7.95 -6.32 -0.12
CA LEU A 183 -8.71 -5.57 -1.12
C LEU A 183 -10.21 -5.84 -1.04
N SER A 184 -10.63 -7.08 -0.74
CA SER A 184 -12.04 -7.42 -0.60
C SER A 184 -12.68 -6.85 0.66
N GLN A 185 -11.90 -6.75 1.75
CA GLN A 185 -12.36 -6.10 2.98
C GLN A 185 -12.39 -4.58 2.84
N ARG A 186 -11.35 -3.98 2.25
CA ARG A 186 -11.22 -2.52 2.10
C ARG A 186 -12.15 -1.96 1.01
N PHE A 187 -12.28 -2.63 -0.13
CA PHE A 187 -13.05 -2.17 -1.29
C PHE A 187 -14.11 -3.18 -1.74
N PRO A 188 -15.15 -3.44 -0.91
CA PRO A 188 -16.19 -4.43 -1.22
C PRO A 188 -17.02 -4.07 -2.47
N ASP A 189 -17.06 -2.79 -2.86
CA ASP A 189 -17.75 -2.33 -4.06
C ASP A 189 -16.98 -2.64 -5.35
N VAL A 190 -15.69 -2.97 -5.24
CA VAL A 190 -14.82 -3.25 -6.39
C VAL A 190 -14.45 -4.73 -6.47
N TYR A 191 -14.23 -5.39 -5.34
CA TYR A 191 -13.79 -6.79 -5.30
C TYR A 191 -14.81 -7.68 -4.60
N ILE A 192 -15.05 -8.84 -5.21
CA ILE A 192 -15.76 -9.96 -4.59
C ILE A 192 -14.83 -11.16 -4.60
N ILE A 193 -14.86 -11.95 -3.52
CA ILE A 193 -14.06 -13.16 -3.38
C ILE A 193 -14.96 -14.40 -3.28
N VAL A 194 -14.47 -15.51 -3.80
CA VAL A 194 -15.05 -16.85 -3.63
C VAL A 194 -13.99 -17.71 -2.96
N ARG A 195 -14.34 -18.32 -1.82
CA ARG A 195 -13.43 -19.16 -1.03
C ARG A 195 -13.58 -20.64 -1.37
N HIS A 196 -12.57 -21.42 -1.01
CA HIS A 196 -12.68 -22.87 -0.99
C HIS A 196 -13.60 -23.34 0.14
N ASP A 197 -14.14 -24.55 -0.02
CA ASP A 197 -14.86 -25.24 1.05
C ASP A 197 -13.93 -25.45 2.26
N SER A 198 -14.48 -25.32 3.46
CA SER A 198 -13.77 -25.25 4.74
C SER A 198 -12.87 -26.45 5.06
N ASP A 199 -13.01 -27.56 4.35
CA ASP A 199 -12.25 -28.79 4.59
C ASP A 199 -10.81 -28.77 4.07
N LYS A 200 -10.45 -27.84 3.18
CA LYS A 200 -9.17 -27.94 2.43
C LYS A 200 -8.01 -27.16 3.02
N ASP A 201 -8.26 -26.03 3.66
CA ASP A 201 -7.21 -25.15 4.18
C ASP A 201 -7.81 -24.06 5.07
N SER A 202 -7.29 -23.83 6.27
CA SER A 202 -7.71 -22.76 7.20
C SER A 202 -6.62 -21.67 7.31
N SER A 203 -5.94 -21.39 6.19
CA SER A 203 -4.80 -20.48 6.12
C SER A 203 -5.16 -19.03 5.80
N GLY A 204 -6.44 -18.71 5.62
CA GLY A 204 -6.92 -17.35 5.38
C GLY A 204 -6.94 -16.50 6.67
N TRP A 205 -7.22 -15.20 6.50
CA TRP A 205 -7.32 -14.29 7.65
C TRP A 205 -8.34 -14.80 8.66
N HIS A 206 -8.00 -14.70 9.95
CA HIS A 206 -8.84 -15.16 11.06
C HIS A 206 -9.28 -16.63 10.96
N GLY A 207 -8.45 -17.49 10.37
CA GLY A 207 -8.73 -18.92 10.22
C GLY A 207 -9.78 -19.26 9.15
N GLN A 208 -10.08 -18.31 8.25
CA GLN A 208 -10.96 -18.55 7.12
C GLN A 208 -10.29 -19.44 6.06
N SER A 209 -11.09 -20.02 5.17
CA SER A 209 -10.54 -20.81 4.06
C SER A 209 -9.88 -19.95 3.00
N SER A 210 -8.89 -20.50 2.30
CA SER A 210 -8.17 -19.79 1.24
C SER A 210 -9.12 -19.31 0.13
N ILE A 211 -8.75 -18.21 -0.51
CA ILE A 211 -9.52 -17.61 -1.61
C ILE A 211 -9.22 -18.39 -2.89
N LYS A 212 -10.27 -18.85 -3.56
CA LYS A 212 -10.20 -19.56 -4.84
C LYS A 212 -10.20 -18.58 -6.01
N GLU A 213 -11.12 -17.62 -5.97
CA GLU A 213 -11.35 -16.68 -7.07
C GLU A 213 -11.58 -15.27 -6.54
N ILE A 214 -11.08 -14.27 -7.26
CA ILE A 214 -11.34 -12.85 -6.99
C ILE A 214 -11.88 -12.19 -8.26
N THR A 215 -12.99 -11.47 -8.12
CA THR A 215 -13.66 -10.78 -9.22
C THR A 215 -13.60 -9.28 -9.02
N ILE A 216 -13.09 -8.56 -10.04
CA ILE A 216 -13.16 -7.11 -10.14
C ILE A 216 -14.50 -6.74 -10.78
N ILE A 217 -15.46 -6.28 -9.97
CA ILE A 217 -16.85 -6.01 -10.38
C ILE A 217 -16.92 -5.04 -11.57
N PRO A 218 -16.26 -3.86 -11.55
CA PRO A 218 -16.43 -2.89 -12.63
C PRO A 218 -15.83 -3.36 -13.97
N LEU A 219 -14.88 -4.30 -13.94
CA LEU A 219 -14.26 -4.88 -15.13
C LEU A 219 -14.91 -6.20 -15.56
N ARG A 220 -15.75 -6.82 -14.71
CA ARG A 220 -16.29 -8.16 -14.88
C ARG A 220 -15.21 -9.20 -15.19
N LYS A 221 -14.08 -9.09 -14.49
CA LYS A 221 -12.95 -10.00 -14.64
C LYS A 221 -12.76 -10.80 -13.36
N THR A 222 -12.68 -12.11 -13.53
CA THR A 222 -12.42 -13.05 -12.44
C THR A 222 -11.06 -13.67 -12.66
N TYR A 223 -10.26 -13.65 -11.61
CA TYR A 223 -8.94 -14.28 -11.56
C TYR A 223 -9.00 -15.50 -10.66
N LYS A 224 -8.45 -16.61 -11.13
CA LYS A 224 -8.37 -17.85 -10.36
C LYS A 224 -7.01 -17.99 -9.72
N LEU A 225 -6.96 -17.95 -8.39
CA LEU A 225 -5.71 -17.88 -7.63
C LEU A 225 -4.90 -19.19 -7.69
N ASP A 226 -5.57 -20.32 -7.92
CA ASP A 226 -4.90 -21.63 -8.01
C ASP A 226 -4.25 -21.90 -9.37
N GLU A 227 -4.91 -21.44 -10.43
CA GLU A 227 -4.56 -21.78 -11.82
C GLU A 227 -3.56 -20.77 -12.40
N GLU A 228 -3.74 -19.48 -12.11
CA GLU A 228 -2.96 -18.40 -12.71
C GLU A 228 -1.60 -18.16 -12.02
N ASP A 229 -0.72 -17.44 -12.71
CA ASP A 229 0.56 -17.03 -12.13
C ASP A 229 0.34 -16.00 -11.00
N PRO A 230 0.76 -16.29 -9.76
CA PRO A 230 0.40 -15.47 -8.61
C PRO A 230 1.00 -14.05 -8.70
N MET A 231 2.22 -13.90 -9.21
CA MET A 231 2.81 -12.57 -9.39
C MET A 231 2.06 -11.73 -10.43
N THR A 232 1.59 -12.37 -11.49
CA THR A 232 0.77 -11.73 -12.53
C THR A 232 -0.58 -11.29 -11.98
N VAL A 233 -1.26 -12.15 -11.20
CA VAL A 233 -2.55 -11.79 -10.57
C VAL A 233 -2.34 -10.67 -9.55
N SER A 234 -1.35 -10.77 -8.65
CA SER A 234 -1.01 -9.71 -7.69
C SER A 234 -0.84 -8.36 -8.38
N ALA A 235 -0.10 -8.37 -9.48
CA ALA A 235 0.14 -7.20 -10.30
C ALA A 235 -1.15 -6.62 -10.91
N LEU A 236 -2.12 -7.43 -11.31
CA LEU A 236 -3.36 -6.93 -11.88
C LEU A 236 -4.34 -6.41 -10.81
N LEU A 237 -4.29 -6.96 -9.59
CA LEU A 237 -5.23 -6.60 -8.53
C LEU A 237 -5.06 -5.17 -8.02
N PHE A 238 -3.86 -4.60 -8.03
CA PHE A 238 -3.63 -3.22 -7.59
C PHE A 238 -2.66 -2.46 -8.50
N VAL A 239 -2.80 -1.14 -8.52
CA VAL A 239 -1.97 -0.25 -9.33
C VAL A 239 -0.86 0.29 -8.46
N LEU A 240 0.38 -0.06 -8.78
CA LEU A 240 1.52 0.75 -8.36
C LEU A 240 1.65 1.92 -9.34
N PRO A 241 1.91 3.15 -8.85
CA PRO A 241 2.09 4.30 -9.73
C PRO A 241 3.25 4.03 -10.68
N LEU A 242 2.91 3.70 -11.93
CA LEU A 242 3.82 3.62 -13.05
C LEU A 242 4.20 5.05 -13.41
N ASN A 243 5.29 5.54 -12.82
CA ASN A 243 5.80 6.86 -13.15
C ASN A 243 6.18 6.87 -14.64
N TYR A 244 5.57 7.79 -15.41
CA TYR A 244 5.57 7.88 -16.89
C TYR A 244 6.96 8.08 -17.53
N LYS A 245 8.05 8.03 -16.76
CA LYS A 245 9.42 8.25 -17.21
C LYS A 245 10.31 7.01 -17.19
N ALA A 246 9.75 5.81 -17.06
CA ALA A 246 10.47 4.57 -17.34
C ALA A 246 10.56 4.35 -18.86
N LYS A 247 11.40 5.15 -19.52
CA LYS A 247 11.77 4.99 -20.94
C LYS A 247 12.74 3.82 -21.17
N HIS A 248 13.00 3.04 -20.12
CA HIS A 248 13.75 1.79 -20.20
C HIS A 248 12.91 0.68 -19.60
N ASP A 249 12.60 -0.28 -20.47
CA ASP A 249 12.06 -1.60 -20.15
C ASP A 249 12.74 -2.21 -18.93
N LEU A 250 11.99 -2.36 -17.84
CA LEU A 250 12.02 -3.50 -16.91
C LEU A 250 11.12 -3.14 -15.71
N MET A 251 9.93 -3.72 -15.66
CA MET A 251 9.36 -4.08 -14.36
C MET A 251 9.89 -5.49 -14.13
N ILE A 252 10.84 -5.69 -13.22
CA ILE A 252 11.11 -7.01 -12.67
C ILE A 252 10.62 -6.93 -11.23
N ALA A 253 9.45 -7.51 -10.96
CA ALA A 253 9.09 -7.86 -9.60
C ALA A 253 9.79 -9.20 -9.29
N ALA A 254 11.09 -9.14 -8.98
CA ALA A 254 11.80 -10.26 -8.39
C ALA A 254 11.93 -9.97 -6.90
N VAL A 255 11.28 -10.78 -6.07
CA VAL A 255 11.59 -10.87 -4.65
C VAL A 255 12.91 -11.62 -4.55
N GLN A 256 14.02 -10.90 -4.71
CA GLN A 256 15.35 -11.46 -4.61
C GLN A 256 16.01 -10.89 -3.35
N TYR A 257 16.27 -11.76 -2.38
CA TYR A 257 17.18 -11.41 -1.30
C TYR A 257 18.61 -11.39 -1.87
N PRO A 258 19.38 -10.30 -1.71
CA PRO A 258 20.78 -10.29 -2.09
C PRO A 258 21.59 -11.10 -1.07
N GLY A 259 21.65 -12.41 -1.27
CA GLY A 259 22.48 -13.33 -0.50
C GLY A 259 23.54 -13.97 -1.38
N GLY A 260 24.54 -13.18 -1.81
CA GLY A 260 25.77 -13.75 -2.36
C GLY A 260 26.61 -14.36 -1.24
N PRO A 261 27.42 -15.40 -1.52
CA PRO A 261 28.39 -15.91 -0.54
C PRO A 261 29.32 -14.77 -0.15
N ARG A 262 29.45 -14.48 1.14
CA ARG A 262 30.62 -13.76 1.64
C ARG A 262 31.73 -14.79 1.67
N ASP A 263 32.62 -14.73 0.69
CA ASP A 263 33.90 -15.39 0.78
C ASP A 263 34.61 -14.81 2.02
N ASN A 264 34.84 -15.67 3.00
CA ASN A 264 35.60 -15.32 4.19
C ASN A 264 37.09 -15.41 3.82
N ASP A 265 37.76 -14.26 3.80
CA ASP A 265 39.22 -14.18 3.98
C ASP A 265 39.62 -14.64 5.39
#